data_AF-A0A849Z3Y3-F1
#
_entry.id   AF-A0A849Z3Y3-F1
#
_cell.length_a   1.000
_cell.length_b   1.000
_cell.length_c   1.000
_cell.angle_alpha   90.00
_cell.angle_beta   90.00
_cell.angle_gamma   90.00
#
_symmetry.space_group_name_H-M   'P 1'
#
loop_
_entity.id
_entity.type
_entity.pdbx_description
1 polymer ?
#
loop_
_entity_poly.entity_id
_entity_poly.type
_entity_poly.pdbx_seq_one_letter_code
_entity_poly.pdbx_strand_id
1 'polypeptide(L)'
;MRTRPILYFTAPALLSLLGFVAACGDDGEGSGGGSTQATNGTGQTGTGNTGATTGGSTDACGPEPTVLLSGTFTSYLNQLPVIDGVVTSDSCPGQQYIPDENGFVSAKVARDVPFYPKIVAQSFAPIRLGEEILVADYDASAELYPESLLAIVPTWSTSTPTILAVIRAQSSASDECKDLSGYTFDIPAHPEAEIMYYSGSPIPQADPMATATGDAGLATFSGLAATAPGEFIELTVEKAGCEPSFISYPQTGRYVLENGVVTAAISYVPAIAPP
;
A
#
# COMPACT_ATOMS: atom_id res chain seq x y z
N MET A 1 -15.06 36.57 41.41
CA MET A 1 -15.29 35.18 40.94
C MET A 1 -16.43 35.20 39.94
N ARG A 2 -16.13 35.05 38.65
CA ARG A 2 -17.12 35.01 37.56
C ARG A 2 -16.96 33.68 36.84
N THR A 3 -17.86 32.75 37.16
CA THR A 3 -18.08 31.48 36.47
C THR A 3 -18.59 31.74 35.06
N ARG A 4 -17.90 31.21 34.04
CA ARG A 4 -18.38 31.16 32.65
C ARG A 4 -18.88 29.74 32.34
N PRO A 5 -19.93 29.59 31.52
CA PRO A 5 -20.59 28.31 31.30
C PRO A 5 -19.81 27.40 30.35
N ILE A 6 -19.83 26.11 30.66
CA ILE A 6 -19.34 25.01 29.82
C ILE A 6 -20.41 24.75 28.74
N LEU A 7 -20.05 25.01 27.49
CA LEU A 7 -20.84 24.64 26.32
C LEU A 7 -20.50 23.18 25.96
N TYR A 8 -21.43 22.27 26.27
CA TYR A 8 -21.39 20.89 25.77
C TYR A 8 -21.84 20.89 24.31
N PHE A 9 -20.91 20.61 23.40
CA PHE A 9 -21.24 20.19 22.04
C PHE A 9 -21.40 18.66 22.04
N THR A 10 -22.63 18.20 22.06
CA THR A 10 -22.99 16.85 21.63
C THR A 10 -23.27 16.91 20.13
N ALA A 11 -22.39 16.30 19.33
CA ALA A 11 -22.65 15.99 17.93
C ALA A 11 -22.62 14.46 17.73
N PRO A 12 -23.41 13.94 16.78
CA PRO A 12 -23.99 12.60 16.86
C PRO A 12 -23.10 11.52 16.22
N ALA A 13 -23.36 10.29 16.66
CA ALA A 13 -22.95 9.05 16.01
C ALA A 13 -23.43 8.98 14.54
N LEU A 14 -22.55 8.55 13.64
CA LEU A 14 -22.75 7.59 12.53
C LEU A 14 -21.57 7.69 11.53
N LEU A 15 -20.89 6.57 11.28
CA LEU A 15 -20.30 6.06 10.01
C LEU A 15 -19.24 5.01 10.39
N SER A 16 -19.57 3.72 10.40
CA SER A 16 -19.58 2.79 9.25
C SER A 16 -18.21 2.14 9.04
N LEU A 17 -18.23 0.80 9.09
CA LEU A 17 -17.12 -0.14 8.93
C LEU A 17 -16.17 0.23 7.78
N LEU A 18 -14.88 0.33 8.08
CA LEU A 18 -13.80 0.19 7.09
C LEU A 18 -13.31 -1.26 7.13
N GLY A 19 -14.07 -2.14 6.47
CA GLY A 19 -13.57 -3.42 6.01
C GLY A 19 -13.14 -3.26 4.56
N PHE A 20 -11.85 -3.37 4.28
CA PHE A 20 -11.39 -3.60 2.91
C PHE A 20 -11.96 -4.94 2.45
N VAL A 21 -12.76 -4.90 1.38
CA VAL A 21 -13.26 -6.09 0.71
C VAL A 21 -12.18 -6.55 -0.24
N ALA A 22 -11.47 -7.62 0.12
CA ALA A 22 -11.00 -8.55 -0.90
C ALA A 22 -12.27 -9.09 -1.58
N ALA A 23 -12.44 -8.82 -2.87
CA ALA A 23 -13.56 -9.36 -3.63
C ALA A 23 -13.42 -10.89 -3.73
N CYS A 24 -14.08 -11.60 -2.82
CA CYS A 24 -14.38 -13.02 -2.95
C CYS A 24 -15.89 -13.19 -2.73
N GLY A 25 -16.58 -13.76 -3.72
CA GLY A 25 -18.03 -13.90 -3.72
C GLY A 25 -18.56 -14.74 -2.55
N ASP A 26 -19.67 -14.28 -1.98
CA ASP A 26 -20.51 -15.05 -1.05
C ASP A 26 -21.19 -16.19 -1.82
N ASP A 27 -20.83 -17.45 -1.51
CA ASP A 27 -21.63 -18.61 -1.88
C ASP A 27 -22.70 -18.85 -0.81
N GLY A 28 -23.96 -18.60 -1.18
CA GLY A 28 -25.13 -18.85 -0.35
C GLY A 28 -25.33 -20.34 -0.05
N GLU A 29 -25.67 -20.64 1.21
CA GLU A 29 -26.10 -21.96 1.67
C GLU A 29 -27.37 -22.44 0.94
N GLY A 30 -27.20 -23.41 0.04
CA GLY A 30 -28.27 -24.20 -0.57
C GLY A 30 -28.19 -25.65 -0.11
N SER A 31 -29.06 -26.04 0.82
CA SER A 31 -29.26 -27.42 1.25
C SER A 31 -29.85 -28.28 0.13
N GLY A 32 -29.20 -29.41 -0.21
CA GLY A 32 -29.77 -30.42 -1.11
C GLY A 32 -28.77 -31.51 -1.49
N GLY A 33 -28.98 -32.73 -0.97
CA GLY A 33 -28.10 -33.89 -1.20
C GLY A 33 -28.21 -34.51 -2.60
N GLY A 34 -27.14 -35.21 -3.00
CA GLY A 34 -27.11 -36.08 -4.18
C GLY A 34 -25.68 -36.49 -4.53
N SER A 35 -25.36 -37.77 -4.33
CA SER A 35 -24.07 -38.36 -4.68
C SER A 35 -23.92 -38.58 -6.19
N THR A 36 -22.76 -38.27 -6.76
CA THR A 36 -22.07 -39.04 -7.82
C THR A 36 -20.67 -38.50 -8.13
N GLN A 37 -19.86 -39.37 -8.73
CA GLN A 37 -18.40 -39.32 -8.92
C GLN A 37 -17.84 -38.21 -9.83
N ALA A 38 -16.63 -37.75 -9.44
CA ALA A 38 -15.42 -37.44 -10.21
C ALA A 38 -15.48 -36.54 -11.46
N THR A 39 -14.64 -35.48 -11.50
CA THR A 39 -13.62 -35.24 -12.56
C THR A 39 -12.58 -34.22 -12.05
N ASN A 40 -11.31 -34.43 -12.44
CA ASN A 40 -10.13 -33.63 -12.17
C ASN A 40 -10.23 -32.16 -12.64
N GLY A 41 -9.41 -31.31 -12.01
CA GLY A 41 -9.48 -29.86 -12.07
C GLY A 41 -9.11 -29.19 -13.39
N THR A 42 -9.54 -27.94 -13.50
CA THR A 42 -9.00 -26.93 -14.42
C THR A 42 -9.05 -25.58 -13.71
N GLY A 43 -7.97 -24.79 -13.87
CA GLY A 43 -7.70 -23.58 -13.10
C GLY A 43 -8.76 -22.51 -13.26
N GLN A 44 -9.01 -21.83 -12.14
CA GLN A 44 -9.84 -20.63 -12.07
C GLN A 44 -9.08 -19.50 -12.77
N THR A 45 -9.45 -19.25 -14.03
CA THR A 45 -9.08 -18.02 -14.74
C THR A 45 -9.92 -16.90 -14.12
N GLY A 46 -9.24 -15.93 -13.51
CA GLY A 46 -9.89 -14.72 -13.02
C GLY A 46 -10.69 -14.06 -14.15
N THR A 47 -11.94 -13.72 -13.87
CA THR A 47 -12.84 -13.05 -14.80
C THR A 47 -12.29 -11.67 -15.12
N GLY A 48 -11.47 -11.59 -16.16
CA GLY A 48 -10.91 -10.34 -16.66
C GLY A 48 -12.05 -9.40 -17.04
N ASN A 49 -12.22 -8.33 -16.27
CA ASN A 49 -13.09 -7.23 -16.61
C ASN A 49 -12.43 -6.45 -17.77
N THR A 50 -12.58 -6.94 -19.00
CA THR A 50 -12.11 -6.30 -20.25
C THR A 50 -12.98 -5.10 -20.61
N GLY A 51 -12.98 -4.08 -19.74
CA GLY A 51 -13.84 -2.91 -19.86
C GLY A 51 -13.14 -1.62 -19.48
N ALA A 52 -12.00 -1.31 -20.10
CA ALA A 52 -11.45 0.05 -20.15
C ALA A 52 -10.68 0.25 -21.47
N THR A 53 -11.42 0.56 -22.52
CA THR A 53 -10.85 1.08 -23.77
C THR A 53 -10.78 2.60 -23.70
N THR A 54 -9.59 3.11 -24.08
CA THR A 54 -9.25 4.50 -24.47
C THR A 54 -8.47 5.30 -23.41
N GLY A 55 -7.18 4.93 -23.24
CA GLY A 55 -6.20 5.71 -22.48
C GLY A 55 -4.83 5.06 -22.32
N GLY A 56 -4.70 3.74 -22.51
CA GLY A 56 -3.45 3.01 -22.33
C GLY A 56 -2.49 3.14 -23.51
N SER A 57 -1.31 3.69 -23.28
CA SER A 57 -0.14 3.49 -24.14
C SER A 57 0.03 1.98 -24.38
N THR A 58 0.03 1.54 -25.64
CA THR A 58 0.29 0.14 -26.01
C THR A 58 1.74 -0.27 -25.84
N ASP A 59 2.61 0.68 -25.45
CA ASP A 59 4.03 0.44 -25.36
C ASP A 59 4.33 -0.29 -24.05
N ALA A 60 4.70 -1.56 -24.19
CA ALA A 60 5.25 -2.33 -23.09
C ALA A 60 6.50 -1.65 -22.53
N CYS A 61 6.61 -1.61 -21.22
CA CYS A 61 7.86 -1.29 -20.57
C CYS A 61 8.75 -2.53 -20.48
N GLY A 62 9.86 -2.53 -21.21
CA GLY A 62 10.88 -3.56 -21.16
C GLY A 62 10.68 -4.71 -22.18
N PRO A 63 11.53 -5.74 -22.13
CA PRO A 63 11.50 -6.86 -23.07
C PRO A 63 10.31 -7.81 -22.83
N GLU A 64 9.93 -8.55 -23.87
CA GLU A 64 9.00 -9.68 -23.76
C GLU A 64 9.65 -10.88 -23.03
N PRO A 65 8.88 -11.73 -22.31
CA PRO A 65 7.43 -11.67 -22.15
C PRO A 65 6.98 -10.55 -21.20
N THR A 66 5.82 -9.96 -21.47
CA THR A 66 5.20 -8.94 -20.62
C THR A 66 4.03 -9.49 -19.81
N VAL A 67 3.71 -8.83 -18.69
CA VAL A 67 2.53 -9.07 -17.84
C VAL A 67 1.74 -7.78 -17.67
N LEU A 68 0.44 -7.90 -17.42
CA LEU A 68 -0.45 -6.77 -17.16
C LEU A 68 -0.40 -6.37 -15.69
N LEU A 69 0.09 -5.17 -15.42
CA LEU A 69 -0.14 -4.47 -14.16
C LEU A 69 -1.38 -3.60 -14.33
N SER A 70 -2.43 -3.87 -13.57
CA SER A 70 -3.61 -2.99 -13.48
C SER A 70 -3.76 -2.47 -12.06
N GLY A 71 -4.59 -1.45 -11.88
CA GLY A 71 -4.99 -1.06 -10.54
C GLY A 71 -5.80 0.21 -10.47
N THR A 72 -6.19 0.58 -9.25
CA THR A 72 -6.91 1.82 -8.99
C THR A 72 -6.17 2.72 -7.99
N PHE A 73 -6.28 4.03 -8.19
CA PHE A 73 -5.82 5.03 -7.23
C PHE A 73 -7.00 5.68 -6.53
N THR A 74 -6.97 5.66 -5.21
CA THR A 74 -7.98 6.29 -4.37
C THR A 74 -7.32 7.23 -3.38
N SER A 75 -8.05 8.27 -2.99
CA SER A 75 -7.63 9.16 -1.92
C SER A 75 -7.85 8.47 -0.57
N TYR A 76 -6.80 8.39 0.25
CA TYR A 76 -6.88 7.77 1.58
C TYR A 76 -8.01 8.33 2.44
N LEU A 77 -8.25 9.65 2.37
CA LEU A 77 -9.16 10.34 3.29
C LEU A 77 -10.64 10.15 2.96
N ASN A 78 -11.00 10.12 1.69
CA ASN A 78 -12.41 10.11 1.24
C ASN A 78 -12.74 8.95 0.29
N GLN A 79 -11.75 8.11 -0.04
CA GLN A 79 -11.87 6.93 -0.88
C GLN A 79 -12.44 7.24 -2.28
N LEU A 80 -12.30 8.49 -2.73
CA LEU A 80 -12.65 8.90 -4.09
C LEU A 80 -11.51 8.55 -5.05
N PRO A 81 -11.83 8.21 -6.32
CA PRO A 81 -10.83 8.01 -7.36
C PRO A 81 -9.90 9.22 -7.55
N VAL A 82 -8.61 8.94 -7.76
CA VAL A 82 -7.60 9.93 -8.15
C VAL A 82 -7.33 9.77 -9.64
N ILE A 83 -7.77 10.75 -10.43
CA ILE A 83 -7.78 10.67 -11.90
C ILE A 83 -6.61 11.42 -12.56
N ASP A 84 -5.87 12.21 -11.80
CA ASP A 84 -4.75 13.04 -12.26
C ASP A 84 -3.38 12.47 -11.84
N GLY A 85 -3.37 11.24 -11.32
CA GLY A 85 -2.15 10.53 -11.00
C GLY A 85 -1.30 10.26 -12.25
N VAL A 86 0.01 10.32 -12.11
CA VAL A 86 0.96 9.92 -13.15
C VAL A 86 1.89 8.90 -12.55
N VAL A 87 1.85 7.69 -13.10
CA VAL A 87 2.77 6.61 -12.75
C VAL A 87 3.98 6.68 -13.67
N THR A 88 5.15 6.67 -13.07
CA THR A 88 6.44 6.56 -13.74
C THR A 88 7.24 5.44 -13.11
N SER A 89 8.25 4.94 -13.81
CA SER A 89 9.21 3.98 -13.26
C SER A 89 10.57 4.21 -13.89
N ASP A 90 11.62 4.12 -13.08
CA ASP A 90 13.01 4.30 -13.54
C ASP A 90 13.42 3.20 -14.53
N SER A 91 12.80 2.01 -14.43
CA SER A 91 12.97 0.92 -15.39
C SER A 91 12.28 1.17 -16.74
N CYS A 92 11.43 2.21 -16.82
CA CYS A 92 10.63 2.57 -17.98
C CYS A 92 10.82 4.05 -18.39
N PRO A 93 12.04 4.50 -18.73
CA PRO A 93 12.29 5.93 -18.94
C PRO A 93 11.38 6.54 -20.01
N GLY A 94 10.70 7.63 -19.66
CA GLY A 94 9.81 8.38 -20.56
C GLY A 94 8.39 7.82 -20.70
N GLN A 95 8.10 6.65 -20.13
CA GLN A 95 6.73 6.14 -20.07
C GLN A 95 5.98 6.78 -18.90
N GLN A 96 4.73 7.14 -19.16
CA GLN A 96 3.80 7.68 -18.18
C GLN A 96 2.48 6.95 -18.32
N TYR A 97 1.93 6.49 -17.19
CA TYR A 97 0.62 5.86 -17.15
C TYR A 97 -0.32 6.78 -16.35
N ILE A 98 -1.40 7.19 -17.00
CA ILE A 98 -2.39 8.12 -16.43
C ILE A 98 -3.68 7.32 -16.21
N PRO A 99 -4.28 7.38 -15.02
CA PRO A 99 -5.56 6.74 -14.75
C PRO A 99 -6.70 7.29 -15.62
N ASP A 100 -7.74 6.49 -15.78
CA ASP A 100 -9.00 6.92 -16.38
C ASP A 100 -9.89 7.70 -15.37
N GLU A 101 -11.13 7.98 -15.77
CA GLU A 101 -12.11 8.70 -14.94
C GLU A 101 -12.51 7.98 -13.64
N ASN A 102 -12.23 6.68 -13.54
CA ASN A 102 -12.46 5.87 -12.36
C ASN A 102 -11.19 5.69 -11.52
N GLY A 103 -10.10 6.40 -11.86
CA GLY A 103 -8.80 6.23 -11.22
C GLY A 103 -8.15 4.90 -11.57
N PHE A 104 -8.62 4.21 -12.61
CA PHE A 104 -8.05 2.93 -13.05
C PHE A 104 -6.88 3.17 -14.01
N VAL A 105 -5.76 2.50 -13.76
CA VAL A 105 -4.56 2.55 -14.59
C VAL A 105 -4.17 1.13 -15.01
N SER A 106 -3.60 0.98 -16.20
CA SER A 106 -3.00 -0.28 -16.62
C SER A 106 -1.73 -0.05 -17.43
N ALA A 107 -0.79 -0.98 -17.30
CA ALA A 107 0.51 -0.98 -17.94
C ALA A 107 0.93 -2.41 -18.29
N LYS A 108 1.60 -2.59 -19.43
CA LYS A 108 2.35 -3.82 -19.71
C LYS A 108 3.78 -3.63 -19.24
N VAL A 109 4.25 -4.49 -18.36
CA VAL A 109 5.62 -4.46 -17.85
C VAL A 109 6.33 -5.79 -18.13
N ALA A 110 7.64 -5.74 -18.32
CA ALA A 110 8.45 -6.93 -18.53
C ALA A 110 8.33 -7.86 -17.32
N ARG A 111 8.05 -9.13 -17.60
CA ARG A 111 7.99 -10.19 -16.60
C ARG A 111 9.39 -10.45 -16.03
N ASP A 112 9.47 -10.75 -14.74
CA ASP A 112 10.70 -11.11 -14.03
C ASP A 112 11.78 -9.99 -14.06
N VAL A 113 11.37 -8.75 -14.33
CA VAL A 113 12.24 -7.57 -14.34
C VAL A 113 11.85 -6.62 -13.21
N PRO A 114 12.80 -6.19 -12.35
CA PRO A 114 12.54 -5.21 -11.31
C PRO A 114 12.06 -3.86 -11.86
N PHE A 115 11.06 -3.29 -11.22
CA PHE A 115 10.59 -1.92 -11.48
C PHE A 115 10.22 -1.20 -10.18
N TYR A 116 10.21 0.14 -10.24
CA TYR A 116 10.08 1.01 -9.07
C TYR A 116 9.02 2.07 -9.33
N PRO A 117 7.74 1.77 -9.07
CA PRO A 117 6.66 2.71 -9.33
C PRO A 117 6.82 3.99 -8.51
N LYS A 118 6.70 5.13 -9.20
CA LYS A 118 6.54 6.46 -8.58
C LYS A 118 5.25 7.07 -9.09
N ILE A 119 4.41 7.51 -8.16
CA ILE A 119 3.11 8.10 -8.40
C ILE A 119 3.16 9.57 -7.98
N VAL A 120 2.74 10.46 -8.87
CA VAL A 120 2.61 11.90 -8.60
C VAL A 120 1.21 12.34 -9.01
N ALA A 121 0.48 13.00 -8.11
CA ALA A 121 -0.86 13.55 -8.36
C ALA A 121 -0.96 14.94 -7.74
N GLN A 122 -1.86 15.80 -8.23
CA GLN A 122 -2.01 17.15 -7.70
C GLN A 122 -2.65 17.12 -6.30
N SER A 123 -2.07 17.85 -5.36
CA SER A 123 -2.55 17.92 -3.96
C SER A 123 -2.36 16.62 -3.15
N PHE A 124 -1.55 15.69 -3.66
CA PHE A 124 -1.13 14.47 -2.95
C PHE A 124 0.39 14.47 -2.78
N ALA A 125 0.86 13.81 -1.72
CA ALA A 125 2.27 13.50 -1.57
C ALA A 125 2.74 12.69 -2.78
N PRO A 126 3.90 13.01 -3.39
CA PRO A 126 4.57 12.09 -4.29
C PRO A 126 4.89 10.80 -3.53
N ILE A 127 4.51 9.65 -4.08
CA ILE A 127 4.72 8.35 -3.46
C ILE A 127 5.61 7.50 -4.36
N ARG A 128 6.56 6.78 -3.76
CA ARG A 128 7.33 5.74 -4.42
C ARG A 128 7.09 4.42 -3.70
N LEU A 129 6.83 3.37 -4.46
CA LEU A 129 6.69 2.02 -3.93
C LEU A 129 8.07 1.35 -3.84
N GLY A 130 8.13 0.21 -3.13
CA GLY A 130 9.30 -0.65 -3.15
C GLY A 130 9.60 -1.21 -4.54
N GLU A 131 10.74 -1.89 -4.66
CA GLU A 131 11.04 -2.71 -5.81
C GLU A 131 9.99 -3.81 -5.97
N GLU A 132 9.42 -3.91 -7.16
CA GLU A 132 8.43 -4.92 -7.52
C GLU A 132 8.96 -5.82 -8.65
N ILE A 133 8.64 -7.11 -8.59
CA ILE A 133 8.88 -8.08 -9.65
C ILE A 133 7.56 -8.82 -9.91
N LEU A 134 7.02 -8.64 -11.12
CA LEU A 134 5.81 -9.35 -11.54
C LEU A 134 6.17 -10.61 -12.32
N VAL A 135 5.56 -11.72 -11.93
CA VAL A 135 5.70 -13.03 -12.59
C VAL A 135 4.41 -13.44 -13.32
N ALA A 136 3.32 -12.73 -13.05
CA ALA A 136 2.00 -12.90 -13.66
C ALA A 136 1.28 -11.54 -13.67
N ASP A 137 0.12 -11.50 -14.33
CA ASP A 137 -0.77 -10.33 -14.26
C ASP A 137 -1.11 -10.02 -12.80
N TYR A 138 -1.13 -8.74 -12.46
CA TYR A 138 -1.31 -8.27 -11.09
C TYR A 138 -2.24 -7.07 -11.07
N ASP A 139 -3.26 -7.14 -10.23
CA ASP A 139 -4.19 -6.05 -9.98
C ASP A 139 -3.89 -5.42 -8.63
N ALA A 140 -3.36 -4.20 -8.66
CA ALA A 140 -2.93 -3.44 -7.51
C ALA A 140 -3.97 -2.40 -7.12
N SER A 141 -3.92 -1.89 -5.90
CA SER A 141 -4.61 -0.66 -5.55
C SER A 141 -3.72 0.15 -4.65
N ALA A 142 -3.60 1.44 -4.92
CA ALA A 142 -2.77 2.34 -4.12
C ALA A 142 -3.63 3.47 -3.56
N GLU A 143 -3.50 3.67 -2.25
CA GLU A 143 -4.08 4.83 -1.58
C GLU A 143 -3.08 5.98 -1.65
N LEU A 144 -3.50 7.11 -2.20
CA LEU A 144 -2.70 8.32 -2.20
C LEU A 144 -3.04 9.18 -0.99
N TYR A 145 -2.01 9.73 -0.36
CA TYR A 145 -2.14 10.56 0.83
C TYR A 145 -2.23 12.03 0.43
N PRO A 146 -3.36 12.72 0.67
CA PRO A 146 -3.46 14.15 0.40
C PRO A 146 -2.37 14.91 1.17
N GLU A 147 -1.84 15.99 0.60
CA GLU A 147 -0.81 16.82 1.27
C GLU A 147 -1.28 17.34 2.63
N SER A 148 -2.59 17.55 2.80
CA SER A 148 -3.16 17.93 4.10
C SER A 148 -2.93 16.89 5.20
N LEU A 149 -2.81 15.60 4.85
CA LEU A 149 -2.47 14.54 5.77
C LEU A 149 -0.96 14.50 6.07
N LEU A 150 -0.11 15.04 5.20
CA LEU A 150 1.31 15.18 5.54
C LEU A 150 1.54 16.19 6.66
N ALA A 151 0.62 17.14 6.87
CA ALA A 151 0.70 18.06 8.00
C ALA A 151 0.64 17.37 9.38
N ILE A 152 0.12 16.13 9.44
CA ILE A 152 0.12 15.30 10.66
C ILE A 152 1.25 14.27 10.69
N VAL A 153 2.05 14.19 9.62
CA VAL A 153 3.31 13.42 9.55
C VAL A 153 4.44 14.42 9.83
N PRO A 154 4.80 14.66 11.10
CA PRO A 154 5.72 15.75 11.47
C PRO A 154 7.12 15.58 10.86
N THR A 155 7.42 14.37 10.41
CA THR A 155 8.68 13.95 9.83
C THR A 155 8.80 14.19 8.32
N TRP A 156 7.69 14.49 7.63
CA TRP A 156 7.72 14.69 6.19
C TRP A 156 8.39 16.01 5.81
N SER A 157 9.26 15.96 4.81
CA SER A 157 9.93 17.13 4.27
C SER A 157 10.20 16.97 2.78
N THR A 158 10.28 18.09 2.06
CA THR A 158 10.72 18.11 0.66
C THR A 158 12.23 17.97 0.50
N SER A 159 13.01 18.12 1.58
CA SER A 159 14.47 18.12 1.56
C SER A 159 15.12 16.81 1.98
N THR A 160 14.35 15.89 2.56
CA THR A 160 14.82 14.59 3.05
C THR A 160 13.86 13.49 2.61
N PRO A 161 14.29 12.23 2.54
CA PRO A 161 13.39 11.12 2.31
C PRO A 161 12.47 10.90 3.53
N THR A 162 11.32 10.31 3.28
CA THR A 162 10.42 9.83 4.34
C THR A 162 9.92 8.45 3.94
N ILE A 163 9.99 7.49 4.84
CA ILE A 163 9.36 6.18 4.62
C ILE A 163 8.08 6.14 5.43
N LEU A 164 6.99 5.66 4.83
CA LEU A 164 5.77 5.25 5.52
C LEU A 164 5.72 3.72 5.51
N ALA A 165 5.91 3.10 6.67
CA ALA A 165 5.72 1.66 6.84
C ALA A 165 4.29 1.34 7.30
N VAL A 166 3.73 0.32 6.66
CA VAL A 166 2.33 -0.10 6.85
C VAL A 166 2.28 -1.60 7.08
N ILE A 167 1.58 -2.05 8.13
CA ILE A 167 1.22 -3.46 8.30
C ILE A 167 -0.13 -3.74 7.62
N ARG A 168 -0.19 -4.83 6.85
CA ARG A 168 -1.42 -5.36 6.26
C ARG A 168 -1.60 -6.83 6.67
N ALA A 169 -2.62 -7.09 7.48
CA ALA A 169 -3.00 -8.45 7.80
C ALA A 169 -3.86 -9.06 6.69
N GLN A 170 -3.45 -10.22 6.20
CA GLN A 170 -4.24 -11.01 5.27
C GLN A 170 -5.43 -11.64 6.00
N SER A 171 -6.48 -11.99 5.25
CA SER A 171 -7.66 -12.67 5.82
C SER A 171 -7.30 -14.00 6.51
N SER A 172 -6.26 -14.67 6.02
CA SER A 172 -5.70 -15.91 6.55
C SER A 172 -4.84 -15.76 7.80
N ALA A 173 -4.54 -14.53 8.24
CA ALA A 173 -3.79 -14.29 9.47
C ALA A 173 -4.58 -14.77 10.70
N SER A 174 -3.86 -15.19 11.74
CA SER A 174 -4.45 -15.45 13.06
C SER A 174 -5.03 -14.16 13.65
N ASP A 175 -5.96 -14.27 14.59
CA ASP A 175 -6.60 -13.10 15.22
C ASP A 175 -5.56 -12.19 15.92
N GLU A 176 -4.53 -12.78 16.55
CA GLU A 176 -3.39 -12.08 17.14
C GLU A 176 -2.64 -11.22 16.11
N CYS A 177 -2.48 -11.72 14.89
CA CYS A 177 -1.77 -11.02 13.81
C CYS A 177 -2.67 -10.10 12.98
N LYS A 178 -4.00 -10.18 13.17
CA LYS A 178 -4.95 -9.19 12.64
C LYS A 178 -4.99 -7.93 13.49
N ASP A 179 -4.65 -8.03 14.77
CA ASP A 179 -4.35 -6.86 15.59
C ASP A 179 -3.06 -6.20 15.10
N LEU A 180 -3.18 -5.00 14.53
CA LEU A 180 -2.07 -4.27 13.95
C LEU A 180 -1.19 -3.56 14.99
N SER A 181 -1.53 -3.66 16.28
CA SER A 181 -0.71 -3.10 17.36
C SER A 181 0.46 -4.01 17.75
N GLY A 182 1.51 -3.40 18.29
CA GLY A 182 2.67 -4.11 18.83
C GLY A 182 3.72 -4.56 17.81
N TYR A 183 3.65 -4.12 16.56
CA TYR A 183 4.72 -4.32 15.58
C TYR A 183 5.84 -3.31 15.81
N THR A 184 7.06 -3.79 15.76
CA THR A 184 8.26 -2.94 15.76
C THR A 184 8.94 -3.02 14.41
N PHE A 185 9.55 -1.93 13.99
CA PHE A 185 10.31 -1.88 12.75
C PHE A 185 11.75 -1.48 12.99
N ASP A 186 12.63 -1.84 12.07
CA ASP A 186 14.02 -1.41 12.05
C ASP A 186 14.53 -1.26 10.61
N ILE A 187 15.60 -0.48 10.44
CA ILE A 187 16.36 -0.36 9.21
C ILE A 187 17.82 -0.65 9.58
N PRO A 188 18.25 -1.93 9.55
CA PRO A 188 19.53 -2.33 10.16
C PRO A 188 20.77 -1.58 9.67
N ALA A 189 20.75 -1.10 8.41
CA ALA A 189 21.83 -0.33 7.81
C ALA A 189 21.80 1.18 8.15
N HIS A 190 20.73 1.68 8.78
CA HIS A 190 20.48 3.10 9.07
C HIS A 190 20.13 3.33 10.56
N PRO A 191 21.08 3.17 11.49
CA PRO A 191 20.84 3.41 12.92
C PRO A 191 20.54 4.88 13.25
N GLU A 192 20.78 5.80 12.31
CA GLU A 192 20.38 7.21 12.41
C GLU A 192 18.89 7.44 12.16
N ALA A 193 18.16 6.43 11.65
CA ALA A 193 16.75 6.57 11.32
C ALA A 193 15.91 6.80 12.59
N GLU A 194 15.14 7.88 12.59
CA GLU A 194 14.17 8.17 13.65
C GLU A 194 12.82 7.58 13.28
N ILE A 195 12.30 6.68 14.12
CA ILE A 195 11.01 6.01 13.93
C ILE A 195 9.94 6.72 14.76
N MET A 196 8.86 7.14 14.10
CA MET A 196 7.66 7.68 14.73
C MET A 196 6.50 6.72 14.49
N TYR A 197 5.89 6.23 15.56
CA TYR A 197 4.71 5.36 15.49
C TYR A 197 3.42 6.16 15.57
N TYR A 198 2.35 5.59 15.02
CA TYR A 198 1.03 6.22 15.02
C TYR A 198 0.00 5.35 15.73
N SER A 199 -0.97 6.02 16.34
CA SER A 199 -2.15 5.43 16.95
C SER A 199 -3.41 6.15 16.48
N GLY A 200 -4.57 5.53 16.69
CA GLY A 200 -5.86 6.10 16.34
C GLY A 200 -6.25 5.86 14.89
N SER A 201 -7.56 5.78 14.69
CA SER A 201 -8.22 5.54 13.40
C SER A 201 -9.49 6.39 13.33
N PRO A 202 -9.88 6.94 12.17
CA PRO A 202 -9.29 6.75 10.83
C PRO A 202 -8.18 7.74 10.47
N ILE A 203 -7.93 8.75 11.30
CA ILE A 203 -6.85 9.72 11.09
C ILE A 203 -5.74 9.39 12.09
N PRO A 204 -4.62 8.78 11.62
CA PRO A 204 -3.52 8.40 12.50
C PRO A 204 -2.93 9.63 13.21
N GLN A 205 -2.66 9.52 14.49
CA GLN A 205 -1.98 10.54 15.28
C GLN A 205 -0.60 10.03 15.70
N ALA A 206 0.42 10.85 15.46
CA ALA A 206 1.77 10.53 15.90
C ALA A 206 1.80 10.40 17.43
N ASP A 207 2.42 9.33 17.93
CA ASP A 207 2.68 9.12 19.35
C ASP A 207 4.20 9.10 19.57
N PRO A 208 4.80 10.23 20.00
CA PRO A 208 6.24 10.33 20.23
C PRO A 208 6.76 9.41 21.34
N MET A 209 5.86 8.83 22.16
CA MET A 209 6.24 7.91 23.23
C MET A 209 6.03 6.44 22.87
N ALA A 210 5.38 6.15 21.76
CA ALA A 210 5.17 4.78 21.30
C ALA A 210 6.50 4.17 20.82
N THR A 211 6.72 2.93 21.21
CA THR A 211 7.89 2.12 20.77
C THR A 211 7.49 1.01 19.79
N ALA A 212 6.22 0.92 19.45
CA ALA A 212 5.62 -0.07 18.55
C ALA A 212 4.34 0.52 17.94
N THR A 213 3.79 -0.11 16.90
CA THR A 213 2.56 0.33 16.25
C THR A 213 1.36 0.33 17.21
N GLY A 214 0.45 1.28 17.01
CA GLY A 214 -0.91 1.23 17.53
C GLY A 214 -1.86 0.43 16.63
N ASP A 215 -3.16 0.62 16.83
CA ASP A 215 -4.26 0.03 16.05
C ASP A 215 -4.22 0.35 14.55
N ALA A 216 -3.57 1.45 14.14
CA ALA A 216 -3.40 1.80 12.74
C ALA A 216 -2.36 0.93 12.00
N GLY A 217 -1.41 0.30 12.71
CA GLY A 217 -0.34 -0.47 12.08
C GLY A 217 0.66 0.37 11.26
N LEU A 218 0.89 1.63 11.66
CA LEU A 218 1.69 2.58 10.88
C LEU A 218 2.91 3.08 11.67
N ALA A 219 4.00 3.31 10.94
CA ALA A 219 5.16 4.07 11.40
C ALA A 219 5.75 4.89 10.24
N THR A 220 6.46 5.95 10.58
CA THR A 220 7.27 6.70 9.62
C THR A 220 8.72 6.78 10.05
N PHE A 221 9.62 6.75 9.07
CA PHE A 221 11.06 6.91 9.28
C PHE A 221 11.54 8.24 8.73
N SER A 222 12.43 8.88 9.48
CA SER A 222 13.08 10.14 9.13
C SER A 222 14.53 10.17 9.58
N GLY A 223 15.23 11.29 9.39
CA GLY A 223 16.67 11.37 9.65
C GLY A 223 17.53 10.65 8.60
N LEU A 224 16.90 10.04 7.60
CA LEU A 224 17.55 9.34 6.50
C LEU A 224 18.16 10.32 5.49
N ALA A 225 19.26 9.92 4.87
CA ALA A 225 19.78 10.56 3.67
C ALA A 225 19.21 9.87 2.42
N ALA A 226 18.98 10.62 1.35
CA ALA A 226 18.71 10.00 0.06
C ALA A 226 19.85 9.07 -0.32
N THR A 227 19.52 7.89 -0.83
CA THR A 227 20.51 6.91 -1.23
C THR A 227 21.19 7.35 -2.52
N ALA A 228 22.43 6.93 -2.73
CA ALA A 228 23.05 7.09 -4.03
C ALA A 228 22.22 6.33 -5.10
N PRO A 229 22.25 6.74 -6.38
CA PRO A 229 21.59 5.97 -7.43
C PRO A 229 22.01 4.49 -7.40
N GLY A 230 21.02 3.59 -7.26
CA GLY A 230 21.25 2.14 -7.17
C GLY A 230 21.55 1.60 -5.76
N GLU A 231 21.56 2.44 -4.72
CA GLU A 231 21.59 2.01 -3.33
C GLU A 231 20.16 1.85 -2.80
N PHE A 232 19.95 0.73 -2.09
CA PHE A 232 18.66 0.31 -1.57
C PHE A 232 18.75 0.15 -0.05
N ILE A 233 17.63 0.39 0.60
CA ILE A 233 17.44 0.04 1.99
C ILE A 233 16.54 -1.18 2.12
N GLU A 234 16.70 -1.90 3.22
CA GLU A 234 15.86 -3.02 3.61
C GLU A 234 15.27 -2.70 4.98
N LEU A 235 13.98 -2.98 5.15
CA LEU A 235 13.28 -2.82 6.42
C LEU A 235 13.03 -4.20 7.02
N THR A 236 13.08 -4.27 8.35
CA THR A 236 12.63 -5.43 9.11
C THR A 236 11.43 -5.06 9.96
N VAL A 237 10.65 -6.07 10.32
CA VAL A 237 9.42 -5.92 11.09
C VAL A 237 9.25 -7.16 11.97
N GLU A 238 8.87 -6.93 13.22
CA GLU A 238 8.72 -8.01 14.20
C GLU A 238 7.46 -7.81 15.05
N LYS A 239 6.73 -8.91 15.28
CA LYS A 239 5.73 -9.07 16.33
C LYS A 239 5.74 -10.52 16.80
N ALA A 240 5.78 -10.75 18.11
CA ALA A 240 5.84 -12.10 18.67
C ALA A 240 4.66 -12.97 18.18
N GLY A 241 4.95 -14.18 17.71
CA GLY A 241 3.94 -15.11 17.22
C GLY A 241 3.39 -14.82 15.82
N CYS A 242 3.88 -13.77 15.15
CA CYS A 242 3.53 -13.40 13.78
C CYS A 242 4.74 -13.49 12.86
N GLU A 243 4.50 -13.68 11.56
CA GLU A 243 5.54 -13.67 10.51
C GLU A 243 5.28 -12.54 9.50
N PRO A 244 5.39 -11.26 9.92
CA PRO A 244 5.30 -10.13 9.01
C PRO A 244 6.51 -10.09 8.07
N SER A 245 6.31 -9.63 6.83
CA SER A 245 7.40 -9.49 5.86
C SER A 245 7.14 -8.36 4.87
N PHE A 246 8.17 -7.53 4.64
CA PHE A 246 8.25 -6.61 3.50
C PHE A 246 8.64 -7.32 2.19
N ILE A 247 9.11 -8.57 2.28
CA ILE A 247 9.31 -9.46 1.13
C ILE A 247 8.02 -10.23 0.94
N SER A 248 7.18 -9.79 0.02
CA SER A 248 5.84 -10.30 -0.22
C SER A 248 5.41 -9.94 -1.63
N TYR A 249 4.92 -10.89 -2.41
CA TYR A 249 4.60 -10.64 -3.82
C TYR A 249 3.67 -9.42 -4.00
N PRO A 250 4.00 -8.46 -4.89
CA PRO A 250 5.14 -8.46 -5.82
C PRO A 250 6.43 -7.79 -5.30
N GLN A 251 6.43 -7.31 -4.06
CA GLN A 251 7.51 -6.55 -3.45
C GLN A 251 8.69 -7.45 -3.05
N THR A 252 9.91 -6.95 -3.32
CA THR A 252 11.16 -7.68 -2.98
C THR A 252 11.73 -7.29 -1.62
N GLY A 253 11.14 -6.30 -0.93
CA GLY A 253 11.64 -5.74 0.32
C GLY A 253 12.76 -4.70 0.18
N ARG A 254 13.12 -4.33 -1.06
CA ARG A 254 14.14 -3.30 -1.35
C ARG A 254 13.49 -1.97 -1.70
N TYR A 255 14.00 -0.88 -1.15
CA TYR A 255 13.42 0.45 -1.32
C TYR A 255 14.46 1.48 -1.72
N VAL A 256 14.08 2.41 -2.60
CA VAL A 256 14.89 3.58 -2.96
C VAL A 256 14.40 4.80 -2.19
N LEU A 257 15.34 5.58 -1.63
CA LEU A 257 15.04 6.81 -0.94
C LEU A 257 15.19 8.01 -1.86
N GLU A 258 14.17 8.86 -1.91
CA GLU A 258 14.16 10.06 -2.73
C GLU A 258 13.67 11.26 -1.89
N ASN A 259 14.37 12.39 -1.97
CA ASN A 259 13.99 13.60 -1.23
C ASN A 259 12.63 14.13 -1.70
N GLY A 260 11.76 14.48 -0.75
CA GLY A 260 10.42 15.00 -1.04
C GLY A 260 9.45 13.99 -1.64
N VAL A 261 9.79 12.70 -1.55
CA VAL A 261 8.92 11.59 -1.92
C VAL A 261 8.71 10.70 -0.70
N VAL A 262 7.47 10.27 -0.50
CA VAL A 262 7.13 9.28 0.52
C VAL A 262 7.36 7.89 -0.07
N THR A 263 8.33 7.17 0.47
CA THR A 263 8.53 5.76 0.15
C THR A 263 7.53 4.92 0.95
N ALA A 264 6.57 4.29 0.29
CA ALA A 264 5.60 3.41 0.94
C ALA A 264 6.18 1.98 1.03
N ALA A 265 6.37 1.51 2.27
CA ALA A 265 6.82 0.16 2.58
C ALA A 265 5.66 -0.63 3.20
N ILE A 266 5.24 -1.72 2.55
CA ILE A 266 4.09 -2.50 3.02
C ILE A 266 4.59 -3.85 3.49
N SER A 267 4.34 -4.17 4.75
CA SER A 267 4.58 -5.50 5.30
C SER A 267 3.27 -6.27 5.34
N TYR A 268 3.28 -7.50 4.84
CA TYR A 268 2.14 -8.40 4.89
C TYR A 268 2.30 -9.46 5.97
N VAL A 269 1.20 -9.83 6.61
CA VAL A 269 1.15 -10.92 7.60
C VAL A 269 -0.01 -11.88 7.31
N PRO A 270 0.25 -13.16 6.99
CA PRO A 270 1.53 -13.66 6.47
C PRO A 270 1.91 -13.01 5.11
N ALA A 271 3.15 -13.22 4.68
CA ALA A 271 3.63 -12.81 3.36
C ALA A 271 2.81 -13.44 2.22
N ILE A 272 2.63 -12.72 1.12
CA ILE A 272 1.98 -13.20 -0.10
C ILE A 272 3.02 -13.95 -0.94
N ALA A 273 2.71 -15.21 -1.28
CA ALA A 273 3.51 -15.98 -2.22
C ALA A 273 3.18 -15.58 -3.68
N PRO A 274 4.14 -15.65 -4.61
CA PRO A 274 3.85 -15.52 -6.04
C PRO A 274 2.83 -16.58 -6.50
N PRO A 275 1.97 -16.26 -7.49
CA PRO A 275 0.95 -17.17 -8.02
C PRO A 275 1.51 -18.35 -8.82
#